data_AF-A0A6G0X6Z3-F1
#
_entry.id   AF-A0A6G0X6Z3-F1
#
_cell.length_a   1.000
_cell.length_b   1.000
_cell.length_c   1.000
_cell.angle_alpha   90.00
_cell.angle_beta   90.00
_cell.angle_gamma   90.00
#
_symmetry.space_group_name_H-M   'P 1'
#
loop_
_entity.id
_entity.type
_entity.pdbx_description
1 polymer ?
#
loop_
_entity_poly.entity_id
_entity_poly.type
_entity_poly.pdbx_seq_one_letter_code
_entity_poly.pdbx_strand_id
1 'polypeptide(L)'
;MAITRSTTLKKLNVEAPSSVQGQEILNKAINPEDIHLAQDITKNKAKSVASLPPLDPETSSHVDPAAESRLSNLKCSLAHDGDGVPLNASLAFIDLANNVDEFFLLQVIKAGRYYFVFTKWGPTGTNGQTKLQGHLNFLNAFRSFHNTFLEKTGDMWANRSSFIKIDGKYDLLRPTSPTQESGSWKYYMDDFVDGKATGWHPYTVEGTAQTELLHQTHQTNSAYNRRIVQSGHFKYCIDLDEMTQTNIKTNKRRQIRRL
;
A
#
# COMPACT_ATOMS: atom_id res chain seq x y z
N MET A 1 28.31 -5.93 -74.27
CA MET A 1 27.34 -5.64 -73.19
C MET A 1 27.39 -6.80 -72.22
N ALA A 2 27.52 -6.70 -70.90
CA ALA A 2 27.73 -5.59 -70.00
C ALA A 2 28.20 -6.18 -68.65
N ILE A 3 29.33 -5.66 -68.16
CA ILE A 3 29.57 -5.21 -66.77
C ILE A 3 29.81 -6.25 -65.66
N THR A 4 31.10 -6.37 -65.37
CA THR A 4 31.80 -6.71 -64.11
C THR A 4 31.37 -5.83 -62.93
N ARG A 5 31.40 -6.37 -61.69
CA ARG A 5 32.13 -5.74 -60.56
C ARG A 5 32.26 -6.62 -59.31
N SER A 6 33.53 -6.84 -58.97
CA SER A 6 34.11 -7.31 -57.71
C SER A 6 34.42 -6.10 -56.82
N THR A 7 34.24 -6.19 -55.50
CA THR A 7 34.93 -5.35 -54.49
C THR A 7 34.78 -6.03 -53.10
N THR A 8 35.79 -6.76 -52.60
CA THR A 8 36.91 -6.35 -51.73
C THR A 8 36.52 -5.84 -50.33
N LEU A 9 36.88 -6.65 -49.34
CA LEU A 9 37.00 -6.36 -47.90
C LEU A 9 38.09 -5.32 -47.63
N LYS A 10 37.81 -4.35 -46.74
CA LYS A 10 38.83 -3.62 -45.99
C LYS A 10 38.54 -3.73 -44.50
N LYS A 11 39.47 -4.37 -43.77
CA LYS A 11 39.68 -4.16 -42.33
C LYS A 11 40.15 -2.72 -42.13
N LEU A 12 39.63 -2.04 -41.12
CA LEU A 12 40.30 -0.88 -40.53
C LEU A 12 40.17 -0.90 -39.01
N ASN A 13 41.25 -0.39 -38.44
CA ASN A 13 41.80 -0.59 -37.13
C ASN A 13 41.00 0.11 -36.02
N VAL A 14 41.16 -0.39 -34.80
CA VAL A 14 40.72 0.24 -33.56
C VAL A 14 41.68 1.40 -33.24
N GLU A 15 41.15 2.62 -33.12
CA GLU A 15 41.72 3.69 -32.31
C GLU A 15 40.57 4.38 -31.56
N ALA A 16 40.72 4.53 -30.25
CA ALA A 16 39.80 5.26 -29.40
C ALA A 16 40.03 6.77 -29.55
N PRO A 17 38.95 7.58 -29.52
CA PRO A 17 39.06 8.87 -28.86
C PRO A 17 37.94 9.14 -27.86
N SER A 18 38.35 10.01 -26.93
CA SER A 18 37.67 10.57 -25.79
C SER A 18 36.41 11.37 -26.08
N SER A 19 35.55 11.41 -25.05
CA SER A 19 34.73 12.54 -24.64
C SER A 19 33.52 12.93 -25.51
N VAL A 20 32.39 13.11 -24.80
CA VAL A 20 31.19 13.86 -25.21
C VAL A 20 30.41 13.32 -26.41
N GLN A 21 29.89 12.09 -26.32
CA GLN A 21 28.83 11.62 -27.24
C GLN A 21 27.86 10.58 -26.63
N GLY A 22 27.83 10.50 -25.30
CA GLY A 22 26.85 9.69 -24.54
C GLY A 22 25.64 10.48 -24.02
N GLN A 23 25.62 11.81 -24.16
CA GLN A 23 24.52 12.67 -23.69
C GLN A 23 23.51 13.08 -24.78
N GLU A 24 23.77 12.76 -26.06
CA GLU A 24 22.88 13.16 -27.17
C GLU A 24 21.80 12.14 -27.55
N ILE A 25 21.81 10.95 -26.95
CA ILE A 25 20.73 9.95 -27.14
C ILE A 25 19.67 10.06 -26.02
N LEU A 26 19.92 10.84 -24.95
CA LEU A 26 18.94 11.06 -23.87
C LEU A 26 17.96 12.22 -24.15
N ASN A 27 18.26 13.10 -25.12
CA ASN A 27 17.51 14.35 -25.34
C ASN A 27 16.56 14.33 -26.55
N LYS A 28 16.22 13.17 -27.12
CA LYS A 28 15.35 13.10 -28.31
C LYS A 28 14.00 12.40 -28.12
N ALA A 29 13.50 12.31 -26.89
CA ALA A 29 12.12 11.91 -26.61
C ALA A 29 11.53 12.57 -25.36
N ILE A 30 11.79 13.87 -25.17
CA ILE A 30 11.20 14.65 -24.08
C ILE A 30 10.68 15.96 -24.69
N ASN A 31 9.35 16.13 -24.68
CA ASN A 31 8.72 17.38 -25.04
C ASN A 31 8.89 18.36 -23.85
N PRO A 32 9.43 19.58 -24.03
CA PRO A 32 9.76 20.48 -22.93
C PRO A 32 8.58 20.91 -22.03
N GLU A 33 7.34 20.68 -22.46
CA GLU A 33 6.14 21.02 -21.69
C GLU A 33 5.80 20.02 -20.56
N ASP A 34 6.31 18.78 -20.62
CA ASP A 34 6.03 17.76 -19.59
C ASP A 34 6.84 17.96 -18.28
N ILE A 35 7.92 18.74 -18.32
CA ILE A 35 8.69 19.12 -17.12
C ILE A 35 7.99 20.25 -16.35
N HIS A 36 7.31 21.15 -17.07
CA HIS A 36 6.58 22.26 -16.47
C HIS A 36 5.30 21.79 -15.75
N LEU A 37 4.61 20.79 -16.31
CA LEU A 37 3.38 20.24 -15.69
C LEU A 37 3.64 19.55 -14.34
N ALA A 38 4.82 18.94 -14.14
CA ALA A 38 5.22 18.35 -12.86
C ALA A 38 5.58 19.42 -11.79
N GLN A 39 5.99 20.62 -12.21
CA GLN A 39 6.39 21.74 -11.34
C GLN A 39 5.26 22.74 -11.08
N ASP A 40 4.27 22.83 -11.98
CA ASP A 40 3.14 23.78 -11.87
C ASP A 40 2.02 23.30 -10.93
N ILE A 41 1.89 21.99 -10.70
CA ILE A 41 0.92 21.44 -9.72
C ILE A 41 1.30 21.84 -8.27
N THR A 42 2.58 22.10 -8.00
CA THR A 42 3.09 22.43 -6.66
C THR A 42 2.96 23.90 -6.23
N LYS A 43 2.39 24.81 -7.04
CA LYS A 43 2.45 26.26 -6.76
C LYS A 43 1.14 26.98 -6.40
N ASN A 44 -0.01 26.33 -6.35
CA ASN A 44 -1.25 26.99 -5.93
C ASN A 44 -1.59 26.77 -4.45
N LYS A 45 -1.90 27.89 -3.80
CA LYS A 45 -1.51 28.25 -2.43
C LYS A 45 -2.60 27.99 -1.39
N ALA A 46 -2.11 27.60 -0.21
CA ALA A 46 -2.68 27.61 1.13
C ALA A 46 -3.86 28.56 1.42
N LYS A 47 -4.84 28.01 2.14
CA LYS A 47 -5.57 28.71 3.22
C LYS A 47 -5.97 27.73 4.34
N SER A 48 -5.27 27.90 5.48
CA SER A 48 -5.65 27.65 6.89
C SER A 48 -6.71 26.59 7.22
N VAL A 49 -6.32 25.50 7.91
CA VAL A 49 -6.80 25.06 9.26
C VAL A 49 -5.78 24.07 9.87
N ALA A 50 -5.48 24.24 11.17
CA ALA A 50 -4.78 23.35 12.12
C ALA A 50 -3.67 22.42 11.59
N SER A 51 -2.40 22.73 11.95
CA SER A 51 -1.25 21.89 11.63
C SER A 51 -1.31 20.55 12.38
N LEU A 52 -1.67 19.48 11.67
CA LEU A 52 -1.30 18.13 12.05
C LEU A 52 0.23 17.99 11.93
N PRO A 53 0.88 17.16 12.77
CA PRO A 53 2.31 16.94 12.68
C PRO A 53 2.67 16.40 11.29
N PRO A 54 3.84 16.77 10.74
CA PRO A 54 4.35 16.21 9.49
C PRO A 54 4.34 14.68 9.56
N LEU A 55 3.86 14.02 8.52
CA LEU A 55 4.05 12.57 8.40
C LEU A 55 5.55 12.30 8.32
N ASP A 56 6.10 11.70 9.38
CA ASP A 56 7.47 11.19 9.37
C ASP A 56 7.61 10.14 8.25
N PRO A 57 8.70 10.16 7.47
CA PRO A 57 8.86 9.30 6.29
C PRO A 57 9.05 7.81 6.59
N GLU A 58 9.03 7.35 7.84
CA GLU A 58 9.10 5.92 8.17
C GLU A 58 7.72 5.23 8.08
N THR A 59 7.22 5.29 6.86
CA THR A 59 6.16 4.48 6.29
C THR A 59 6.53 3.00 6.32
N SER A 60 5.54 2.11 6.49
CA SER A 60 5.70 0.65 6.35
C SER A 60 6.56 0.34 5.11
N SER A 61 7.84 0.02 5.36
CA SER A 61 8.93 0.12 4.38
C SER A 61 9.07 -1.11 3.49
N HIS A 62 8.12 -2.03 3.56
CA HIS A 62 8.24 -3.37 3.00
C HIS A 62 7.28 -3.58 1.83
N VAL A 63 7.75 -4.35 0.86
CA VAL A 63 6.92 -4.83 -0.26
C VAL A 63 6.00 -5.92 0.29
N ASP A 64 4.72 -5.93 -0.14
CA ASP A 64 3.79 -6.97 0.32
C ASP A 64 4.32 -8.37 -0.08
N PRO A 65 4.32 -9.36 0.83
CA PRO A 65 4.84 -10.70 0.55
C PRO A 65 4.21 -11.39 -0.67
N ALA A 66 2.94 -11.10 -0.98
CA ALA A 66 2.28 -11.67 -2.16
C ALA A 66 2.83 -11.08 -3.47
N ALA A 67 3.31 -9.84 -3.45
CA ALA A 67 4.02 -9.24 -4.58
C ALA A 67 5.45 -9.80 -4.70
N GLU A 68 6.18 -9.91 -3.57
CA GLU A 68 7.53 -10.48 -3.54
C GLU A 68 7.57 -11.91 -4.08
N SER A 69 6.63 -12.76 -3.66
CA SER A 69 6.51 -14.14 -4.14
C SER A 69 6.34 -14.23 -5.66
N ARG A 70 5.60 -13.28 -6.27
CA ARG A 70 5.38 -13.22 -7.72
C ARG A 70 6.57 -12.65 -8.49
N LEU A 71 7.44 -11.88 -7.82
CA LEU A 71 8.63 -11.26 -8.38
C LEU A 71 9.92 -12.00 -8.02
N SER A 72 9.79 -13.19 -7.43
CA SER A 72 10.74 -14.09 -6.73
C SER A 72 12.18 -14.26 -7.26
N ASN A 73 12.55 -13.64 -8.38
CA ASN A 73 13.90 -13.63 -8.96
C ASN A 73 14.56 -12.24 -8.99
N LEU A 74 13.86 -11.19 -8.56
CA LEU A 74 14.36 -9.82 -8.60
C LEU A 74 14.42 -9.24 -7.19
N LYS A 75 15.50 -8.53 -6.90
CA LYS A 75 15.54 -7.64 -5.73
C LYS A 75 14.45 -6.59 -5.91
N CYS A 76 13.50 -6.60 -4.98
CA CYS A 76 12.35 -5.70 -4.96
C CYS A 76 12.53 -4.64 -3.87
N SER A 77 12.10 -3.41 -4.16
CA SER A 77 11.99 -2.34 -3.17
C SER A 77 10.82 -1.43 -3.52
N LEU A 78 10.29 -0.69 -2.55
CA LEU A 78 9.32 0.36 -2.85
C LEU A 78 9.99 1.44 -3.71
N ALA A 79 9.26 1.94 -4.71
CA ALA A 79 9.63 3.13 -5.45
C ALA A 79 9.24 4.37 -4.63
N HIS A 80 9.96 5.46 -4.83
CA HIS A 80 9.74 6.73 -4.13
C HIS A 80 9.33 7.81 -5.13
N ASP A 81 8.57 8.79 -4.66
CA ASP A 81 8.28 10.01 -5.41
C ASP A 81 9.48 10.97 -5.43
N GLY A 82 9.30 12.15 -6.03
CA GLY A 82 10.35 13.16 -6.13
C GLY A 82 10.82 13.71 -4.78
N ASP A 83 10.01 13.57 -3.74
CA ASP A 83 10.31 14.03 -2.37
C ASP A 83 10.94 12.92 -1.52
N GLY A 84 11.20 11.75 -2.11
CA GLY A 84 11.74 10.60 -1.41
C GLY A 84 10.72 9.89 -0.51
N VAL A 85 9.43 10.14 -0.69
CA VAL A 85 8.38 9.40 0.03
C VAL A 85 8.00 8.15 -0.76
N PRO A 86 7.94 6.97 -0.13
CA PRO A 86 7.58 5.76 -0.85
C PRO A 86 6.13 5.82 -1.34
N LEU A 87 5.94 5.35 -2.56
CA LEU A 87 4.65 5.19 -3.20
C LEU A 87 3.95 3.94 -2.64
N ASN A 88 3.50 4.06 -1.40
CA ASN A 88 2.83 3.02 -0.62
C ASN A 88 1.65 3.63 0.14
N ALA A 89 0.43 3.20 -0.18
CA ALA A 89 -0.79 3.65 0.48
C ALA A 89 -1.57 2.47 1.04
N SER A 90 -1.89 2.53 2.33
CA SER A 90 -2.81 1.61 3.00
C SER A 90 -4.11 2.35 3.25
N LEU A 91 -5.21 1.85 2.69
CA LEU A 91 -6.51 2.51 2.74
C LEU A 91 -7.55 1.66 3.45
N ALA A 92 -8.51 2.31 4.12
CA ALA A 92 -9.63 1.66 4.78
C ALA A 92 -10.96 2.28 4.38
N PHE A 93 -11.94 1.43 4.08
CA PHE A 93 -13.33 1.81 3.90
C PHE A 93 -14.17 1.10 4.97
N ILE A 94 -14.79 1.87 5.87
CA ILE A 94 -15.53 1.33 6.99
C ILE A 94 -16.91 1.96 7.02
N ASP A 95 -17.92 1.11 6.98
CA ASP A 95 -19.32 1.43 7.14
C ASP A 95 -19.93 0.40 8.10
N LEU A 96 -19.91 0.76 9.39
CA LEU A 96 -20.40 -0.10 10.47
C LEU A 96 -21.91 -0.34 10.37
N ALA A 97 -22.68 0.59 9.79
CA ALA A 97 -24.13 0.45 9.65
C ALA A 97 -24.47 -0.67 8.65
N ASN A 98 -23.69 -0.79 7.58
CA ASN A 98 -23.85 -1.82 6.56
C ASN A 98 -22.97 -3.06 6.77
N ASN A 99 -22.27 -3.15 7.91
CA ASN A 99 -21.33 -4.21 8.23
C ASN A 99 -20.20 -4.40 7.19
N VAL A 100 -19.71 -3.29 6.64
CA VAL A 100 -18.63 -3.25 5.66
C VAL A 100 -17.36 -2.73 6.32
N ASP A 101 -16.27 -3.48 6.17
CA ASP A 101 -14.92 -3.05 6.49
C ASP A 101 -14.00 -3.69 5.46
N GLU A 102 -13.43 -2.85 4.61
CA GLU A 102 -12.58 -3.22 3.50
C GLU A 102 -11.25 -2.51 3.58
N PHE A 103 -10.22 -3.22 3.15
CA PHE A 103 -8.88 -2.66 3.00
C PHE A 103 -8.52 -2.56 1.51
N PHE A 104 -7.68 -1.58 1.19
CA PHE A 104 -7.06 -1.45 -0.12
C PHE A 104 -5.59 -1.02 0.05
N LEU A 105 -4.67 -1.89 -0.31
CA LEU A 105 -3.24 -1.62 -0.37
C LEU A 105 -2.86 -1.28 -1.81
N LEU A 106 -2.03 -0.26 -1.97
CA LEU A 106 -1.50 0.20 -3.26
C LEU A 106 0.00 0.48 -3.11
N GLN A 107 0.83 -0.21 -3.89
CA GLN A 107 2.28 -0.08 -3.86
C GLN A 107 2.87 0.08 -5.26
N VAL A 108 3.87 0.94 -5.41
CA VAL A 108 4.78 0.91 -6.57
C VAL A 108 6.07 0.22 -6.17
N ILE A 109 6.39 -0.86 -6.87
CA ILE A 109 7.54 -1.73 -6.59
C ILE A 109 8.54 -1.58 -7.72
N LYS A 110 9.79 -1.29 -7.40
CA LYS A 110 10.93 -1.34 -8.31
C LYS A 110 11.53 -2.75 -8.25
N ALA A 111 11.65 -3.41 -9.41
CA ALA A 111 12.31 -4.70 -9.53
C ALA A 111 13.18 -4.72 -10.79
N GLY A 112 14.50 -4.78 -10.59
CA GLY A 112 15.48 -4.61 -11.67
C GLY A 112 15.36 -3.25 -12.35
N ARG A 113 15.10 -3.24 -13.67
CA ARG A 113 14.92 -2.02 -14.49
C ARG A 113 13.44 -1.61 -14.65
N TYR A 114 12.53 -2.39 -14.12
CA TYR A 114 11.10 -2.22 -14.31
C TYR A 114 10.41 -1.82 -13.01
N TYR A 115 9.23 -1.24 -13.18
CA TYR A 115 8.33 -0.87 -12.10
C TYR A 115 7.03 -1.66 -12.23
N PHE A 116 6.42 -1.95 -11.09
CA PHE A 116 5.19 -2.69 -10.98
C PHE A 116 4.25 -1.95 -10.04
N VAL A 117 2.97 -1.89 -10.39
CA VAL A 117 1.93 -1.41 -9.48
C VAL A 117 1.23 -2.63 -8.89
N PHE A 118 1.33 -2.79 -7.59
CA PHE A 118 0.68 -3.85 -6.85
C PHE A 118 -0.53 -3.28 -6.11
N THR A 119 -1.67 -3.94 -6.26
CA THR A 119 -2.85 -3.68 -5.44
C THR A 119 -3.31 -4.95 -4.76
N LYS A 120 -3.78 -4.81 -3.52
CA LYS A 120 -4.41 -5.88 -2.75
C LYS A 120 -5.61 -5.34 -2.02
N TRP A 121 -6.76 -6.00 -2.13
CA TRP A 121 -8.01 -5.46 -1.58
C TRP A 121 -8.97 -6.55 -1.18
N GLY A 122 -9.88 -6.23 -0.27
CA GLY A 122 -10.96 -7.12 0.13
C GLY A 122 -11.48 -6.80 1.52
N PRO A 123 -12.36 -7.66 2.06
CA PRO A 123 -12.83 -7.52 3.43
C PRO A 123 -11.67 -7.65 4.41
N THR A 124 -11.67 -6.82 5.45
CA THR A 124 -10.69 -6.88 6.54
C THR A 124 -10.73 -8.25 7.24
N GLY A 125 -9.54 -8.82 7.48
CA GLY A 125 -9.42 -10.21 7.98
C GLY A 125 -9.41 -11.28 6.89
N THR A 126 -9.29 -10.91 5.62
CA THR A 126 -9.15 -11.89 4.53
C THR A 126 -7.82 -11.68 3.80
N ASN A 127 -7.38 -12.69 3.05
CA ASN A 127 -6.24 -12.54 2.14
C ASN A 127 -6.52 -11.57 0.97
N GLY A 128 -7.80 -11.28 0.73
CA GLY A 128 -8.25 -10.43 -0.36
C GLY A 128 -7.93 -10.97 -1.75
N GLN A 129 -8.06 -10.10 -2.73
CA GLN A 129 -7.60 -10.29 -4.09
C GLN A 129 -6.34 -9.46 -4.31
N THR A 130 -5.51 -9.87 -5.27
CA THR A 130 -4.30 -9.13 -5.64
C THR A 130 -4.24 -8.89 -7.14
N LYS A 131 -3.61 -7.79 -7.53
CA LYS A 131 -3.25 -7.49 -8.92
C LYS A 131 -1.85 -6.91 -8.95
N LEU A 132 -1.05 -7.40 -9.88
CA LEU A 132 0.31 -6.91 -10.13
C LEU A 132 0.38 -6.49 -11.59
N GLN A 133 0.52 -5.20 -11.84
CA GLN A 133 0.58 -4.60 -13.16
C GLN A 133 2.03 -4.24 -13.49
N GLY A 134 2.54 -4.81 -14.57
CA GLY A 134 3.92 -4.65 -15.02
C GLY A 134 4.12 -5.34 -16.37
N HIS A 135 5.27 -5.21 -17.04
CA HIS A 135 6.46 -4.46 -16.64
C HIS A 135 6.34 -3.00 -17.12
N LEU A 136 6.40 -2.02 -16.21
CA LEU A 136 6.25 -0.59 -16.55
C LEU A 136 7.57 0.17 -16.44
N ASN A 137 7.63 1.34 -17.08
CA ASN A 137 8.60 2.38 -16.70
C ASN A 137 8.07 3.16 -15.47
N PHE A 138 8.93 3.96 -14.85
CA PHE A 138 8.57 4.71 -13.64
C PHE A 138 7.37 5.64 -13.87
N LEU A 139 7.36 6.42 -14.96
CA LEU A 139 6.29 7.39 -15.23
C LEU A 139 4.91 6.73 -15.35
N ASN A 140 4.82 5.59 -16.03
CA ASN A 140 3.57 4.86 -16.16
C ASN A 140 3.11 4.24 -14.84
N ALA A 141 4.03 3.72 -14.02
CA ALA A 141 3.71 3.20 -12.70
C ALA A 141 3.27 4.31 -11.75
N PHE A 142 3.95 5.47 -11.77
CA PHE A 142 3.62 6.67 -11.01
C PHE A 142 2.23 7.19 -11.35
N ARG A 143 1.92 7.35 -12.64
CA ARG A 143 0.58 7.76 -13.11
C ARG A 143 -0.49 6.78 -12.67
N SER A 144 -0.24 5.47 -12.81
CA SER A 144 -1.19 4.45 -12.38
C SER A 144 -1.45 4.50 -10.87
N PHE A 145 -0.42 4.70 -10.06
CA PHE A 145 -0.57 4.87 -8.60
C PHE A 145 -1.42 6.09 -8.27
N HIS A 146 -1.08 7.27 -8.82
CA HIS A 146 -1.81 8.51 -8.54
C HIS A 146 -3.27 8.43 -8.98
N ASN A 147 -3.54 7.85 -10.16
CA ASN A 147 -4.90 7.69 -10.67
C ASN A 147 -5.72 6.73 -9.79
N THR A 148 -5.14 5.59 -9.39
CA THR A 148 -5.83 4.65 -8.51
C THR A 148 -6.07 5.25 -7.13
N PHE A 149 -5.09 5.96 -6.56
CA PHE A 149 -5.27 6.67 -5.29
C PHE A 149 -6.44 7.67 -5.38
N LEU A 150 -6.41 8.56 -6.37
CA LEU A 150 -7.47 9.55 -6.60
C LEU A 150 -8.85 8.91 -6.81
N GLU A 151 -8.93 7.81 -7.55
CA GLU A 151 -10.19 7.09 -7.74
C GLU A 151 -10.78 6.58 -6.41
N LYS A 152 -9.93 6.00 -5.55
CA LYS A 152 -10.36 5.37 -4.29
C LYS A 152 -10.62 6.36 -3.17
N THR A 153 -9.83 7.42 -3.08
CA THR A 153 -9.89 8.40 -1.98
C THR A 153 -10.62 9.68 -2.35
N GLY A 154 -10.64 10.04 -3.63
CA GLY A 154 -11.16 11.31 -4.13
C GLY A 154 -10.20 12.49 -3.95
N ASP A 155 -8.96 12.26 -3.49
CA ASP A 155 -7.93 13.29 -3.35
C ASP A 155 -6.61 12.89 -4.03
N MET A 156 -5.75 13.85 -4.31
CA MET A 156 -4.44 13.63 -4.93
C MET A 156 -3.42 13.14 -3.90
N TRP A 157 -2.54 12.22 -4.30
CA TRP A 157 -1.44 11.75 -3.43
C TRP A 157 -0.51 12.88 -2.96
N ALA A 158 -0.40 13.96 -3.74
CA ALA A 158 0.35 15.16 -3.35
C ALA A 158 -0.20 15.80 -2.05
N ASN A 159 -1.50 15.63 -1.75
CA ASN A 159 -2.16 16.20 -0.58
C ASN A 159 -2.15 15.26 0.64
N ARG A 160 -1.45 14.11 0.57
CA ARG A 160 -1.44 13.07 1.62
C ARG A 160 -1.13 13.58 3.03
N SER A 161 -0.31 14.62 3.16
CA SER A 161 0.07 15.21 4.46
C SER A 161 -1.06 15.97 5.13
N SER A 162 -2.02 16.46 4.35
CA SER A 162 -3.21 17.18 4.79
C SER A 162 -4.47 16.46 4.31
N PHE A 163 -4.41 15.13 4.17
CA PHE A 163 -5.50 14.34 3.64
C PHE A 163 -6.73 14.46 4.54
N ILE A 164 -7.88 14.70 3.92
CA ILE A 164 -9.18 14.72 4.60
C ILE A 164 -10.06 13.66 3.94
N LYS A 165 -10.52 12.71 4.75
CA LYS A 165 -11.45 11.66 4.30
C LYS A 165 -12.69 12.28 3.65
N ILE A 166 -13.07 11.73 2.50
CA ILE A 166 -14.33 12.03 1.82
C ILE A 166 -15.35 10.93 2.15
N ASP A 167 -16.57 11.34 2.50
CA ASP A 167 -17.67 10.41 2.76
C ASP A 167 -17.94 9.51 1.55
N GLY A 168 -18.13 8.21 1.79
CA GLY A 168 -18.31 7.22 0.73
C GLY A 168 -17.03 6.85 -0.03
N LYS A 169 -15.86 7.33 0.41
CA LYS A 169 -14.54 6.97 -0.15
C LYS A 169 -13.64 6.30 0.89
N TYR A 170 -12.58 5.68 0.40
CA TYR A 170 -11.55 5.12 1.25
C TYR A 170 -10.80 6.25 1.98
N ASP A 171 -10.47 6.03 3.25
CA ASP A 171 -9.55 6.87 4.01
C ASP A 171 -8.12 6.36 3.89
N LEU A 172 -7.15 7.25 4.05
CA LEU A 172 -5.73 6.94 4.10
C LEU A 172 -5.32 6.63 5.55
N LEU A 173 -4.86 5.40 5.79
CA LEU A 173 -4.29 5.02 7.07
C LEU A 173 -2.87 5.56 7.21
N ARG A 174 -2.57 6.12 8.37
CA ARG A 174 -1.21 6.48 8.75
C ARG A 174 -0.39 5.22 9.00
N PRO A 175 0.87 5.17 8.54
CA PRO A 175 1.76 4.06 8.82
C PRO A 175 1.97 3.88 10.32
N THR A 176 2.03 2.63 10.75
CA THR A 176 2.37 2.26 12.12
C THR A 176 3.88 2.16 12.25
N SER A 177 4.46 2.67 13.35
CA SER A 177 5.88 2.47 13.61
C SER A 177 6.18 0.99 13.91
N PRO A 178 7.34 0.46 13.49
CA PRO A 178 7.69 -0.96 13.62
C PRO A 178 7.95 -1.43 15.06
N THR A 179 7.74 -0.56 16.06
CA THR A 179 8.26 -0.70 17.43
C THR A 179 7.40 -1.51 18.40
N GLN A 180 6.37 -2.23 17.95
CA GLN A 180 5.60 -3.07 18.87
C GLN A 180 5.97 -4.56 18.81
N GLU A 181 6.34 -5.10 19.96
CA GLU A 181 6.41 -6.53 20.23
C GLU A 181 5.10 -7.20 19.78
N SER A 182 5.15 -8.30 19.03
CA SER A 182 3.94 -9.02 18.62
C SER A 182 3.21 -9.59 19.84
N GLY A 183 1.99 -9.11 20.09
CA GLY A 183 1.16 -9.57 21.20
C GLY A 183 0.38 -10.85 20.86
N SER A 184 0.03 -11.62 21.88
CA SER A 184 -0.92 -12.72 21.75
C SER A 184 -2.32 -12.29 22.18
N TRP A 185 -3.36 -12.86 21.57
CA TRP A 185 -4.74 -12.43 21.81
C TRP A 185 -5.58 -13.55 22.42
N LYS A 186 -6.43 -13.19 23.38
CA LYS A 186 -7.39 -14.12 24.03
C LYS A 186 -8.79 -13.51 24.08
N TYR A 187 -9.81 -14.36 24.02
CA TYR A 187 -11.21 -13.99 24.25
C TYR A 187 -11.79 -14.76 25.43
N TYR A 188 -12.71 -14.14 26.14
CA TYR A 188 -13.37 -14.75 27.30
C TYR A 188 -14.64 -15.50 26.90
N MET A 189 -14.83 -16.70 27.44
CA MET A 189 -16.05 -17.48 27.30
C MET A 189 -16.65 -17.84 28.66
N ASP A 190 -17.96 -17.69 28.82
CA ASP A 190 -18.73 -17.95 30.04
C ASP A 190 -20.06 -18.68 29.79
N ASP A 191 -20.31 -19.08 28.55
CA ASP A 191 -21.61 -19.55 28.06
C ASP A 191 -21.64 -21.06 27.74
N PHE A 192 -20.59 -21.81 28.11
CA PHE A 192 -20.43 -23.26 27.87
C PHE A 192 -20.69 -23.71 26.42
N VAL A 193 -20.53 -22.81 25.45
CA VAL A 193 -20.71 -23.12 24.03
C VAL A 193 -19.59 -24.06 23.57
N ASP A 194 -19.96 -25.07 22.79
CA ASP A 194 -19.06 -26.10 22.23
C ASP A 194 -18.30 -26.95 23.28
N GLY A 195 -18.84 -27.08 24.50
CA GLY A 195 -18.22 -27.87 25.57
C GLY A 195 -16.94 -27.24 26.13
N LYS A 196 -16.66 -25.98 25.81
CA LYS A 196 -15.49 -25.26 26.33
C LYS A 196 -15.75 -24.78 27.75
N ALA A 197 -14.74 -24.95 28.61
CA ALA A 197 -14.76 -24.43 29.97
C ALA A 197 -14.81 -22.89 29.96
N THR A 198 -15.48 -22.34 30.97
CA THR A 198 -15.46 -20.91 31.26
C THR A 198 -14.02 -20.44 31.47
N GLY A 199 -13.61 -19.40 30.76
CA GLY A 199 -12.26 -18.86 30.87
C GLY A 199 -11.76 -18.14 29.61
N TRP A 200 -10.47 -17.83 29.62
CA TRP A 200 -9.78 -17.19 28.51
C TRP A 200 -9.26 -18.21 27.51
N HIS A 201 -9.67 -18.07 26.26
CA HIS A 201 -9.26 -18.93 25.16
C HIS A 201 -8.39 -18.16 24.17
N PRO A 202 -7.31 -18.77 23.65
CA PRO A 202 -6.46 -18.12 22.66
C PRO A 202 -7.19 -17.96 21.32
N TYR A 203 -6.85 -16.88 20.62
CA TYR A 203 -7.16 -16.73 19.21
C TYR A 203 -6.40 -17.79 18.40
N THR A 204 -6.88 -18.07 17.19
CA THR A 204 -6.08 -18.81 16.22
C THR A 204 -4.84 -17.98 15.82
N VAL A 205 -3.87 -18.60 15.15
CA VAL A 205 -2.71 -17.88 14.60
C VAL A 205 -3.16 -16.75 13.67
N GLU A 206 -4.09 -17.05 12.75
CA GLU A 206 -4.66 -16.06 11.83
C GLU A 206 -5.40 -14.94 12.58
N GLY A 207 -6.27 -15.30 13.53
CA GLY A 207 -7.01 -14.31 14.31
C GLY A 207 -6.11 -13.43 15.17
N THR A 208 -5.01 -13.99 15.69
CA THR A 208 -3.98 -13.24 16.43
C THR A 208 -3.32 -12.22 15.51
N ALA A 209 -2.83 -12.64 14.34
CA ALA A 209 -2.19 -11.75 13.37
C ALA A 209 -3.13 -10.63 12.90
N GLN A 210 -4.39 -10.96 12.65
CA GLN A 210 -5.40 -10.00 12.22
C GLN A 210 -5.72 -8.97 13.31
N THR A 211 -5.98 -9.42 14.53
CA THR A 211 -6.33 -8.54 15.65
C THR A 211 -5.15 -7.67 16.06
N GLU A 212 -3.94 -8.23 16.01
CA GLU A 212 -2.71 -7.47 16.26
C GLU A 212 -2.50 -6.36 15.23
N LEU A 213 -2.72 -6.63 13.93
CA LEU A 213 -2.64 -5.60 12.90
C LEU A 213 -3.66 -4.48 13.12
N LEU A 214 -4.89 -4.81 13.51
CA LEU A 214 -5.91 -3.81 13.84
C LEU A 214 -5.49 -2.96 15.05
N HIS A 215 -4.97 -3.59 16.10
CA HIS A 215 -4.48 -2.90 17.29
C HIS A 215 -3.32 -1.96 16.96
N GLN A 216 -2.30 -2.42 16.22
CA GLN A 216 -1.18 -1.59 15.78
C GLN A 216 -1.68 -0.40 14.95
N THR A 217 -2.58 -0.66 13.99
CA THR A 217 -3.18 0.40 13.16
C THR A 217 -3.91 1.43 14.01
N HIS A 218 -4.68 1.00 15.01
CA HIS A 218 -5.44 1.86 15.92
C HIS A 218 -4.55 2.83 16.70
N GLN A 219 -3.34 2.42 17.09
CA GLN A 219 -2.43 3.29 17.85
C GLN A 219 -2.12 4.60 17.12
N THR A 220 -1.93 4.54 15.80
CA THR A 220 -1.68 5.72 14.96
C THR A 220 -2.96 6.25 14.32
N ASN A 221 -4.05 5.49 14.36
CA ASN A 221 -5.30 5.81 13.68
C ASN A 221 -6.50 5.63 14.63
N SER A 222 -6.49 6.34 15.76
CA SER A 222 -7.43 6.12 16.88
C SER A 222 -8.91 6.31 16.54
N ALA A 223 -9.22 7.01 15.45
CA ALA A 223 -10.60 7.11 14.93
C ALA A 223 -11.16 5.77 14.42
N TYR A 224 -10.29 4.76 14.23
CA TYR A 224 -10.62 3.43 13.73
C TYR A 224 -10.64 2.37 14.84
N ASN A 225 -11.14 2.76 16.01
CA ASN A 225 -11.28 1.90 17.19
C ASN A 225 -12.24 0.72 16.97
N ARG A 226 -13.25 0.89 16.11
CA ARG A 226 -14.22 -0.16 15.76
C ARG A 226 -14.01 -0.67 14.35
N ARG A 227 -13.72 -1.96 14.23
CA ARG A 227 -13.36 -2.64 12.99
C ARG A 227 -14.19 -3.89 12.80
N ILE A 228 -14.47 -4.27 11.56
CA ILE A 228 -15.14 -5.53 11.24
C ILE A 228 -14.11 -6.48 10.63
N VAL A 229 -13.95 -7.63 11.26
CA VAL A 229 -13.01 -8.66 10.80
C VAL A 229 -13.77 -9.93 10.43
N GLN A 230 -13.45 -10.49 9.27
CA GLN A 230 -13.91 -11.81 8.88
C GLN A 230 -12.95 -12.88 9.42
N SER A 231 -13.49 -13.89 10.10
CA SER A 231 -12.76 -15.05 10.60
C SER A 231 -13.52 -16.32 10.21
N GLY A 232 -13.07 -16.97 9.13
CA GLY A 232 -13.79 -18.09 8.52
C GLY A 232 -15.18 -17.69 8.04
N HIS A 233 -16.21 -18.38 8.54
CA HIS A 233 -17.62 -18.09 8.24
C HIS A 233 -18.23 -16.96 9.08
N PHE A 234 -17.53 -16.49 10.11
CA PHE A 234 -18.04 -15.50 11.03
C PHE A 234 -17.47 -14.12 10.74
N LYS A 235 -18.23 -13.09 11.07
CA LYS A 235 -17.76 -11.70 11.12
C LYS A 235 -17.92 -11.17 12.53
N TYR A 236 -16.91 -10.45 12.99
CA TYR A 236 -16.89 -9.85 14.31
C TYR A 236 -16.64 -8.36 14.19
N CYS A 237 -17.40 -7.56 14.94
CA CYS A 237 -17.03 -6.19 15.24
C CYS A 237 -16.07 -6.22 16.43
N ILE A 238 -14.83 -5.80 16.21
CA ILE A 238 -13.80 -5.62 17.22
C ILE A 238 -13.85 -4.16 17.67
N ASP A 239 -14.01 -3.93 18.96
CA ASP A 239 -13.88 -2.63 19.59
C ASP A 239 -12.59 -2.63 20.40
N LEU A 240 -11.61 -1.85 19.94
CA LEU A 240 -10.26 -1.79 20.52
C LEU A 240 -10.17 -0.86 21.73
N ASP A 241 -11.15 0.03 21.93
CA ASP A 241 -11.20 0.87 23.13
C ASP A 241 -11.88 0.13 24.28
N GLU A 242 -13.00 -0.54 23.98
CA GLU A 242 -13.71 -1.36 24.95
C GLU A 242 -13.08 -2.75 25.14
N MET A 243 -12.12 -3.12 24.30
CA MET A 243 -11.49 -4.43 24.25
C MET A 243 -12.51 -5.56 24.18
N THR A 244 -13.43 -5.47 23.20
CA THR A 244 -14.44 -6.51 22.97
C THR A 244 -14.54 -6.96 21.52
N GLN A 245 -15.08 -8.16 21.34
CA GLN A 245 -15.53 -8.66 20.05
C GLN A 245 -17.02 -8.98 20.11
N THR A 246 -17.75 -8.59 19.09
CA THR A 246 -19.19 -8.88 18.95
C THR A 246 -19.44 -9.59 17.64
N ASN A 247 -20.01 -10.80 17.71
CA ASN A 247 -20.40 -11.51 16.50
C ASN A 247 -21.57 -10.79 15.82
N ILE A 248 -21.39 -10.38 14.57
CA ILE A 248 -22.34 -9.51 13.86
C ILE A 248 -23.69 -10.19 13.61
N LYS A 249 -23.71 -11.51 13.48
CA LYS A 249 -24.94 -12.27 13.21
C LYS A 249 -25.76 -12.54 14.47
N THR A 250 -25.09 -12.87 15.57
CA THR A 250 -25.73 -13.33 16.82
C THR A 250 -25.78 -12.27 17.90
N ASN A 251 -25.10 -11.13 17.71
CA ASN A 251 -24.87 -10.08 18.71
C ASN A 251 -24.20 -10.57 20.00
N LYS A 252 -23.63 -11.79 20.00
CA LYS A 252 -22.89 -12.30 21.14
C LYS A 252 -21.59 -11.51 21.29
N ARG A 253 -21.46 -10.81 22.41
CA ARG A 253 -20.30 -10.00 22.78
C ARG A 253 -19.41 -10.77 23.76
N ARG A 254 -18.09 -10.69 23.56
CA ARG A 254 -17.07 -11.31 24.42
C ARG A 254 -15.97 -10.30 24.70
N GLN A 255 -15.43 -10.36 25.92
CA GLN A 255 -14.22 -9.61 26.30
C GLN A 255 -13.01 -10.18 25.57
N ILE A 256 -12.08 -9.32 25.16
CA ILE A 256 -10.82 -9.69 24.51
C ILE A 256 -9.66 -9.04 25.24
N ARG A 257 -8.46 -9.61 25.13
CA ARG A 257 -7.25 -9.01 25.69
C ARG A 257 -6.02 -9.36 24.87
N ARG A 258 -5.10 -8.41 24.84
CA ARG A 258 -3.73 -8.59 24.38
C ARG A 258 -2.85 -8.98 25.56
N LEU A 259 -1.92 -9.91 25.34
CA LEU A 259 -0.91 -10.36 26.29
C LEU A 259 0.48 -10.18 25.69
#